data_AF-A0A0A2K355-F1
#
_entry.id   AF-A0A0A2K355-F1
#
_cell.length_a   1.000
_cell.length_b   1.000
_cell.length_c   1.000
_cell.angle_alpha   90.00
_cell.angle_beta   90.00
_cell.angle_gamma   90.00
#
_symmetry.space_group_name_H-M   'P 1'
#
loop_
_entity.id
_entity.type
_entity.pdbx_description
1 polymer ?
#
loop_
_entity_poly.entity_id
_entity_poly.type
_entity_poly.pdbx_seq_one_letter_code
_entity_poly.pdbx_strand_id
1 'polypeptide(L)'
;MKVLCLHGKGTSGSIFRSQISTFRAKLPNDVQFDFVDGPFKSEAAPGVDIFYSPPYYAFWEHDGVDSVRATYAWLTDHIAKNGPYDLALMFSQGCVLGSSALLFHQEETPHLPPPFKAAVFVCGGASLNVLEEMGFHVSAKARERDLASRSALAQQASSSTLLAQGGDRWTGLETLNGGLSEAEVRNEITSPYRINVPTVHIYGSKDPRWAAGVHLSGICEPTKRRTYDHGGGHEIPRTNAPGGDGDFRPTLFIMSWDEMLKLTRAEESKEFKLFEALVNGDVTVEDTVQWIIATTMDRLENYGPGGTIEKADAITFIAILELAMQIDTTQYGPLVEFLGELKLYNAVDSSTGLVLKSQDGSRVWSHLPSLTFWAHEIWTDHECGRMTHLCDPDMEPDQQIRWAKLNIFLAQVTQAADVEYTSPLQVWISNAMDESHMGLCGLRHVFEEGIPSKQIASTAGLLSVCYWLICAGDRLWENVLNGRKYNKYDGRPGEMYSNRGWKGFERERWDIWVQGLREAKATCTTGQELVEDLIDRALSKIECVMSNEISSR
;
A
#
# COMPACT_ATOMS: atom_id res chain seq x y z
N MET A 1 14.81 14.19 19.33
CA MET A 1 13.77 15.21 19.08
C MET A 1 12.41 14.59 19.33
N LYS A 2 11.47 15.26 20.01
CA LYS A 2 10.12 14.70 20.25
C LYS A 2 9.04 15.42 19.42
N VAL A 3 8.28 14.64 18.66
CA VAL A 3 7.27 15.11 17.69
C VAL A 3 5.88 14.69 18.17
N LEU A 4 4.99 15.65 18.37
CA LEU A 4 3.56 15.40 18.58
C LEU A 4 2.88 15.24 17.23
N CYS A 5 2.12 14.17 17.04
CA CYS A 5 1.44 13.86 15.79
C CYS A 5 -0.09 13.95 15.95
N LEU A 6 -0.73 14.93 15.29
CA LEU A 6 -2.19 15.13 15.32
C LEU A 6 -2.83 14.76 13.97
N HIS A 7 -3.75 13.78 13.99
CA HIS A 7 -4.35 13.20 12.79
C HIS A 7 -5.50 14.05 12.19
N GLY A 8 -6.09 13.60 11.07
CA GLY A 8 -7.26 14.24 10.47
C GLY A 8 -8.58 13.73 11.06
N LYS A 9 -9.70 14.42 10.81
CA LYS A 9 -11.02 13.91 11.22
C LYS A 9 -11.29 12.56 10.57
N GLY A 10 -11.82 11.59 11.32
CA GLY A 10 -12.17 10.28 10.78
C GLY A 10 -10.97 9.37 10.52
N THR A 11 -9.86 9.63 11.20
CA THR A 11 -8.68 8.74 11.26
C THR A 11 -8.25 8.55 12.72
N SER A 12 -7.10 7.95 12.98
CA SER A 12 -6.53 7.74 14.32
C SER A 12 -5.04 8.07 14.34
N GLY A 13 -4.44 8.09 15.52
CA GLY A 13 -3.00 8.16 15.69
C GLY A 13 -2.27 7.00 14.99
N SER A 14 -2.82 5.78 15.05
CA SER A 14 -2.26 4.62 14.35
C SER A 14 -2.34 4.74 12.83
N ILE A 15 -3.47 5.23 12.30
CA ILE A 15 -3.64 5.49 10.87
C ILE A 15 -2.68 6.59 10.42
N PHE A 16 -2.56 7.68 11.18
CA PHE A 16 -1.65 8.76 10.85
C PHE A 16 -0.19 8.31 10.86
N ARG A 17 0.19 7.43 11.81
CA ARG A 17 1.49 6.76 11.83
C ARG A 17 1.77 5.98 10.55
N SER A 18 0.81 5.22 10.04
CA SER A 18 0.91 4.52 8.76
C SER A 18 1.05 5.52 7.59
N GLN A 19 0.21 6.56 7.55
CA GLN A 19 0.18 7.53 6.45
C GLN A 19 1.49 8.33 6.29
N ILE A 20 2.23 8.60 7.38
CA ILE A 20 3.50 9.35 7.35
C ILE A 20 4.76 8.48 7.42
N SER A 21 4.62 7.17 7.29
CA SER A 21 5.73 6.20 7.32
C SER A 21 6.92 6.57 6.42
N THR A 22 6.67 6.97 5.18
CA THR A 22 7.70 7.38 4.21
C THR A 22 8.41 8.66 4.64
N PHE A 23 7.68 9.60 5.25
CA PHE A 23 8.25 10.81 5.84
C PHE A 23 9.15 10.45 7.03
N ARG A 24 8.71 9.55 7.90
CA ARG A 24 9.48 9.07 9.05
C ARG A 24 10.75 8.34 8.64
N ALA A 25 10.70 7.50 7.62
CA ALA A 25 11.85 6.75 7.12
C ALA A 25 12.98 7.65 6.60
N LYS A 26 12.66 8.90 6.25
CA LYS A 26 13.64 9.91 5.82
C LYS A 26 14.23 10.73 6.97
N LEU A 27 13.72 10.56 8.19
CA LEU A 27 14.18 11.29 9.36
C LEU A 27 15.18 10.46 10.17
N PRO A 28 16.08 11.11 10.94
CA PRO A 28 16.99 10.40 11.82
C PRO A 28 16.28 9.46 12.80
N ASN A 29 16.93 8.34 13.13
CA ASN A 29 16.35 7.29 13.98
C ASN A 29 16.11 7.72 15.45
N ASP A 30 16.66 8.85 15.88
CA ASP A 30 16.50 9.42 17.23
C ASP A 30 15.29 10.39 17.36
N VAL A 31 14.50 10.53 16.29
CA VAL A 31 13.22 11.26 16.32
C VAL A 31 12.12 10.38 16.91
N GLN A 32 11.57 10.81 18.04
CA GLN A 32 10.47 10.13 18.71
C GLN A 32 9.15 10.75 18.31
N PHE A 33 8.22 9.94 17.81
CA PHE A 33 6.90 10.38 17.37
C PHE A 33 5.84 9.88 18.36
N ASP A 34 5.02 10.81 18.85
CA ASP A 34 3.88 10.53 19.72
C ASP A 34 2.59 10.74 18.94
N PHE A 35 1.92 9.64 18.59
CA PHE A 35 0.66 9.66 17.85
C PHE A 35 -0.49 9.55 18.82
N VAL A 36 -1.31 10.60 18.89
CA VAL A 36 -2.43 10.67 19.82
C VAL A 36 -3.73 10.45 19.07
N ASP A 37 -4.65 9.71 19.67
CA ASP A 37 -6.04 9.63 19.21
C ASP A 37 -6.81 10.84 19.72
N GLY A 38 -7.67 11.40 18.86
CA GLY A 38 -8.62 12.43 19.26
C GLY A 38 -9.59 11.92 20.33
N PRO A 39 -10.10 12.81 21.21
CA PRO A 39 -10.93 12.40 22.35
C PRO A 39 -12.32 11.88 21.98
N PHE A 40 -12.78 12.07 20.74
CA PHE A 40 -14.11 11.66 20.29
C PHE A 40 -14.00 10.55 19.26
N LYS A 41 -14.78 9.48 19.42
CA LYS A 41 -14.96 8.49 18.35
C LYS A 41 -15.70 9.13 17.18
N SER A 42 -15.38 8.67 15.98
CA SER A 42 -16.06 9.13 14.77
C SER A 42 -16.24 7.99 13.77
N GLU A 43 -17.05 8.24 12.75
CA GLU A 43 -17.01 7.47 11.51
C GLU A 43 -15.69 7.73 10.75
N ALA A 44 -15.39 6.85 9.80
CA ALA A 44 -14.25 7.01 8.92
C ALA A 44 -14.37 8.29 8.09
N ALA A 45 -13.24 8.94 7.81
CA ALA A 45 -13.22 9.92 6.74
C ALA A 45 -13.49 9.19 5.40
N PRO A 46 -14.15 9.85 4.43
CA PRO A 46 -14.43 9.25 3.14
C PRO A 46 -13.18 8.62 2.50
N GLY A 47 -13.29 7.34 2.14
CA GLY A 47 -12.20 6.56 1.56
C GLY A 47 -11.19 5.99 2.57
N VAL A 48 -11.24 6.36 3.85
CA VAL A 48 -10.34 5.79 4.89
C VAL A 48 -10.76 4.38 5.28
N ASP A 49 -12.07 4.12 5.35
CA ASP A 49 -12.68 2.82 5.64
C ASP A 49 -12.32 1.72 4.63
N ILE A 50 -11.92 2.11 3.42
CA ILE A 50 -11.43 1.20 2.39
C ILE A 50 -10.06 0.62 2.78
N PHE A 51 -9.21 1.38 3.48
CA PHE A 51 -7.81 1.02 3.76
C PHE A 51 -7.50 0.73 5.22
N TYR A 52 -8.29 1.29 6.13
CA TYR A 52 -8.02 1.23 7.55
C TYR A 52 -9.30 0.80 8.28
N SER A 53 -9.18 -0.23 9.12
CA SER A 53 -10.28 -0.63 10.01
C SER A 53 -10.44 0.36 11.17
N PRO A 54 -11.64 0.46 11.78
CA PRO A 54 -11.85 1.25 13.01
C PRO A 54 -10.94 0.78 14.16
N PRO A 55 -10.76 1.60 15.23
CA PRO A 55 -11.50 2.82 15.55
C PRO A 55 -10.99 4.08 14.84
N TYR A 56 -11.91 4.98 14.50
CA TYR A 56 -11.61 6.33 14.02
C TYR A 56 -12.01 7.36 15.07
N TYR A 57 -11.34 8.50 15.01
CA TYR A 57 -11.47 9.57 15.97
C TYR A 57 -11.56 10.94 15.28
N ALA A 58 -12.07 11.89 16.05
CA ALA A 58 -12.09 13.30 15.73
C ALA A 58 -11.66 14.11 16.96
N PHE A 59 -11.16 15.31 16.70
CA PHE A 59 -10.82 16.25 17.77
C PHE A 59 -12.06 16.95 18.35
N TRP A 60 -13.12 17.07 17.57
CA TRP A 60 -14.44 17.55 18.01
C TRP A 60 -15.55 17.01 17.11
N GLU A 61 -16.76 16.92 17.65
CA GLU A 61 -17.96 16.48 16.92
C GLU A 61 -18.56 17.59 16.05
N HIS A 62 -18.57 18.83 16.56
CA HIS A 62 -19.18 19.99 15.91
C HIS A 62 -18.18 21.14 15.74
N ASP A 63 -18.16 21.73 14.55
CA ASP A 63 -17.34 22.91 14.25
C ASP A 63 -17.88 24.12 15.04
N GLY A 64 -17.12 24.57 16.03
CA GLY A 64 -17.46 25.70 16.89
C GLY A 64 -16.26 26.12 17.74
N VAL A 65 -16.20 27.39 18.13
CA VAL A 65 -15.05 27.91 18.89
C VAL A 65 -14.94 27.21 20.24
N ASP A 66 -16.06 26.99 20.92
CA ASP A 66 -16.11 26.28 22.21
C ASP A 66 -15.56 24.85 22.09
N SER A 67 -15.88 24.13 21.02
CA SER A 67 -15.36 22.77 20.77
C SER A 67 -13.84 22.77 20.59
N VAL A 68 -13.30 23.73 19.84
CA VAL A 68 -11.85 23.86 19.61
C VAL A 68 -11.16 24.25 20.91
N ARG A 69 -11.74 25.16 21.70
CA ARG A 69 -11.23 25.59 23.00
C ARG A 69 -11.22 24.45 24.03
N ALA A 70 -12.28 23.65 24.09
CA ALA A 70 -12.34 22.46 24.94
C ALA A 70 -11.26 21.43 24.56
N THR A 71 -11.04 21.23 23.26
CA THR A 71 -9.99 20.32 22.77
C THR A 71 -8.59 20.87 23.01
N TYR A 72 -8.40 22.19 22.96
CA TYR A 72 -7.15 22.83 23.35
C TYR A 72 -6.82 22.59 24.83
N ALA A 73 -7.80 22.64 25.74
CA ALA A 73 -7.60 22.31 27.14
C ALA A 73 -7.14 20.84 27.31
N TRP A 74 -7.81 19.90 26.62
CA TRP A 74 -7.39 18.49 26.58
C TRP A 74 -5.96 18.32 26.04
N LEU A 75 -5.61 19.02 24.96
CA LEU A 75 -4.28 18.96 24.37
C LEU A 75 -3.21 19.52 25.33
N THR A 76 -3.54 20.58 26.05
CA THR A 76 -2.66 21.18 27.06
C THR A 76 -2.36 20.20 28.19
N ASP A 77 -3.38 19.48 28.67
CA ASP A 77 -3.20 18.41 29.66
C ASP A 77 -2.33 17.27 29.13
N HIS A 78 -2.48 16.90 27.85
CA HIS A 78 -1.62 15.90 27.20
C HIS A 78 -0.17 16.37 27.14
N ILE A 79 0.06 17.61 26.70
CA ILE A 79 1.40 18.21 26.59
C ILE A 79 2.06 18.35 27.96
N ALA A 80 1.31 18.71 29.00
CA ALA A 80 1.82 18.80 30.36
C ALA A 80 2.30 17.43 30.89
N LYS A 81 1.63 16.33 30.52
CA LYS A 81 1.96 14.98 30.97
C LYS A 81 3.07 14.32 30.14
N ASN A 82 3.04 14.53 28.83
CA ASN A 82 3.84 13.78 27.88
C ASN A 82 4.90 14.62 27.15
N GLY A 83 4.84 15.94 27.26
CA GLY A 83 5.82 16.85 26.68
C GLY A 83 7.16 16.89 27.45
N PRO A 84 8.03 17.85 27.15
CA PRO A 84 7.88 18.88 26.12
C PRO A 84 8.02 18.32 24.69
N TYR A 85 7.34 18.93 23.72
CA TYR A 85 7.50 18.61 22.30
C TYR A 85 8.34 19.67 21.58
N ASP A 86 9.24 19.21 20.72
CA ASP A 86 10.05 20.08 19.88
C ASP A 86 9.30 20.48 18.60
N LEU A 87 8.42 19.60 18.12
CA LEU A 87 7.71 19.76 16.86
C LEU A 87 6.27 19.21 16.99
N ALA A 88 5.31 19.85 16.35
CA ALA A 88 4.03 19.23 16.04
C ALA A 88 3.92 18.96 14.53
N LEU A 89 3.56 17.73 14.16
CA LEU A 89 3.28 17.31 12.79
C LEU A 89 1.79 16.98 12.68
N MET A 90 1.09 17.67 11.79
CA MET A 90 -0.37 17.72 11.83
C MET A 90 -0.97 17.56 10.45
N PHE A 91 -2.12 16.88 10.37
CA PHE A 91 -2.88 16.70 9.13
C PHE A 91 -4.31 17.19 9.27
N SER A 92 -4.80 17.94 8.28
CA SER A 92 -6.22 18.36 8.14
C SER A 92 -6.82 18.94 9.45
N GLN A 93 -7.73 18.25 10.14
CA GLN A 93 -8.32 18.71 11.41
C GLN A 93 -7.26 18.95 12.51
N GLY A 94 -6.20 18.16 12.56
CA GLY A 94 -5.08 18.36 13.49
C GLY A 94 -4.38 19.72 13.28
N CYS A 95 -4.33 20.23 12.04
CA CYS A 95 -3.76 21.55 11.76
C CYS A 95 -4.61 22.68 12.36
N VAL A 96 -5.94 22.53 12.32
CA VAL A 96 -6.87 23.49 12.94
C VAL A 96 -6.65 23.51 14.45
N LEU A 97 -6.50 22.35 15.09
CA LEU A 97 -6.22 22.26 16.52
C LEU A 97 -4.88 22.91 16.88
N GLY A 98 -3.79 22.54 16.21
CA GLY A 98 -2.47 23.06 16.58
C GLY A 98 -2.26 24.53 16.25
N SER A 99 -2.85 25.04 15.16
CA SER A 99 -2.83 26.48 14.88
C SER A 99 -3.62 27.26 15.92
N SER A 100 -4.80 26.78 16.32
CA SER A 100 -5.60 27.38 17.40
C SER A 100 -4.88 27.32 18.74
N ALA A 101 -4.22 26.20 19.07
CA ALA A 101 -3.45 26.04 20.31
C ALA A 101 -2.29 27.04 20.41
N LEU A 102 -1.59 27.30 19.30
CA LEU A 102 -0.53 28.32 19.25
C LEU A 102 -1.09 29.74 19.46
N LEU A 103 -2.25 30.04 18.86
CA LEU A 103 -2.89 31.35 18.98
C LEU A 103 -3.45 31.57 20.40
N PHE A 104 -4.21 30.62 20.93
CA PHE A 104 -4.72 30.68 22.31
C PHE A 104 -3.57 30.78 23.33
N HIS A 105 -2.48 30.05 23.13
CA HIS A 105 -1.29 30.19 23.98
C HIS A 105 -0.72 31.62 23.95
N GLN A 106 -0.68 32.27 22.78
CA GLN A 106 -0.19 33.66 22.66
C GLN A 106 -1.11 34.65 23.36
N GLU A 107 -2.41 34.39 23.41
CA GLU A 107 -3.41 35.25 24.07
C GLU A 107 -3.46 35.03 25.59
N GLU A 108 -3.52 33.77 26.02
CA GLU A 108 -3.82 33.38 27.40
C GLU A 108 -2.55 33.22 28.25
N THR A 109 -1.49 32.64 27.68
CA THR A 109 -0.28 32.25 28.41
C THR A 109 1.02 32.63 27.70
N PRO A 110 1.20 33.87 27.19
CA PRO A 110 2.36 34.26 26.38
C PRO A 110 3.70 34.21 27.14
N HIS A 111 3.65 34.18 28.47
CA HIS A 111 4.82 34.10 29.35
C HIS A 111 5.34 32.66 29.54
N LEU A 112 4.57 31.65 29.14
CA LEU A 112 4.98 30.24 29.15
C LEU A 112 5.60 29.85 27.79
N PRO A 113 6.47 28.83 27.75
CA PRO A 113 6.95 28.27 26.49
C PRO A 113 5.78 27.81 25.60
N PRO A 114 5.86 27.97 24.27
CA PRO A 114 4.79 27.54 23.38
C PRO A 114 4.54 26.03 23.50
N PRO A 115 3.32 25.55 23.18
CA PRO A 115 2.95 24.13 23.31
C PRO A 115 3.89 23.18 22.57
N PHE A 116 4.49 23.66 21.48
CA PHE A 116 5.58 23.03 20.73
C PHE A 116 6.44 24.11 20.08
N LYS A 117 7.73 23.82 19.88
CA LYS A 117 8.71 24.83 19.42
C LYS A 117 8.66 25.11 17.92
N ALA A 118 8.11 24.19 17.12
CA ALA A 118 7.91 24.32 15.67
C ALA A 118 6.67 23.53 15.22
N ALA A 119 6.16 23.81 14.02
CA ALA A 119 4.98 23.15 13.48
C ALA A 119 5.11 22.78 11.99
N VAL A 120 4.60 21.60 11.62
CA VAL A 120 4.39 21.17 10.23
C VAL A 120 2.90 20.93 10.03
N PHE A 121 2.30 21.71 9.13
CA PHE A 121 0.90 21.63 8.76
C PHE A 121 0.77 20.97 7.39
N VAL A 122 0.06 19.86 7.31
CA VAL A 122 -0.16 19.12 6.05
C VAL A 122 -1.65 19.18 5.70
N CYS A 123 -1.95 19.72 4.52
CA CYS A 123 -3.30 19.80 3.92
C CYS A 123 -4.37 20.24 4.92
N GLY A 124 -4.09 21.28 5.72
CA GLY A 124 -5.00 21.77 6.76
C GLY A 124 -4.97 23.30 6.85
N GLY A 125 -6.04 23.87 7.40
CA GLY A 125 -6.23 25.32 7.52
C GLY A 125 -6.38 25.80 8.96
N ALA A 126 -6.63 27.10 9.13
CA ALA A 126 -7.02 27.69 10.41
C ALA A 126 -8.55 27.68 10.59
N SER A 127 -9.02 27.70 11.83
CA SER A 127 -10.45 27.91 12.11
C SER A 127 -10.81 29.38 11.90
N LEU A 128 -11.58 29.70 10.87
CA LEU A 128 -11.98 31.09 10.58
C LEU A 128 -12.74 31.73 11.75
N ASN A 129 -13.61 30.97 12.43
CA ASN A 129 -14.36 31.48 13.58
C ASN A 129 -13.44 31.83 14.77
N VAL A 130 -12.43 30.99 15.02
CA VAL A 130 -11.42 31.27 16.07
C VAL A 130 -10.62 32.51 15.70
N LEU A 131 -10.18 32.62 14.44
CA LEU A 131 -9.46 33.81 13.97
C LEU A 131 -10.25 35.10 14.22
N GLU A 132 -11.55 35.11 13.93
CA GLU A 132 -12.39 36.29 14.14
C GLU A 132 -12.60 36.63 15.61
N GLU A 133 -12.82 35.63 16.48
CA GLU A 133 -12.87 35.84 17.94
C GLU A 133 -11.58 36.46 18.45
N MET A 134 -10.44 36.06 17.87
CA MET A 134 -9.11 36.53 18.20
C MET A 134 -8.70 37.85 17.50
N GLY A 135 -9.64 38.52 16.84
CA GLY A 135 -9.45 39.85 16.25
C GLY A 135 -8.84 39.87 14.85
N PHE A 136 -8.71 38.73 14.18
CA PHE A 136 -8.32 38.68 12.77
C PHE A 136 -9.48 39.12 11.89
N HIS A 137 -9.16 39.85 10.82
CA HIS A 137 -10.17 40.17 9.82
C HIS A 137 -10.18 39.09 8.73
N VAL A 138 -11.27 38.33 8.64
CA VAL A 138 -11.51 37.33 7.60
C VAL A 138 -12.46 37.92 6.55
N SER A 139 -12.00 38.05 5.31
CA SER A 139 -12.84 38.61 4.24
C SER A 139 -14.03 37.70 3.90
N ALA A 140 -15.10 38.28 3.35
CA ALA A 140 -16.26 37.52 2.87
C ALA A 140 -15.87 36.43 1.85
N LYS A 141 -14.93 36.75 0.95
CA LYS A 141 -14.42 35.80 -0.04
C LYS A 141 -13.71 34.61 0.61
N ALA A 142 -12.92 34.83 1.67
CA ALA A 142 -12.27 33.75 2.41
C ALA A 142 -13.32 32.78 3.01
N ARG A 143 -14.43 33.31 3.56
CA ARG A 143 -15.52 32.48 4.09
C ARG A 143 -16.24 31.69 2.99
N GLU A 144 -16.59 32.36 1.89
CA GLU A 144 -17.25 31.71 0.76
C GLU A 144 -16.41 30.54 0.23
N ARG A 145 -15.09 30.73 0.11
CA ARG A 145 -14.17 29.67 -0.33
C ARG A 145 -13.98 28.58 0.71
N ASP A 146 -13.93 28.89 2.00
CA ASP A 146 -13.86 27.86 3.04
C ASP A 146 -15.10 26.96 3.00
N LEU A 147 -16.29 27.54 2.85
CA LEU A 147 -17.54 26.79 2.73
C LEU A 147 -17.59 25.94 1.45
N ALA A 148 -17.25 26.54 0.30
CA ALA A 148 -17.25 25.85 -0.99
C ALA A 148 -16.23 24.71 -1.01
N SER A 149 -15.02 24.93 -0.50
CA SER A 149 -13.96 23.91 -0.46
C SER A 149 -14.28 22.73 0.46
N ARG A 150 -14.99 22.93 1.58
CA ARG A 150 -15.47 21.82 2.43
C ARG A 150 -16.47 20.94 1.69
N SER A 151 -17.41 21.57 0.98
CA SER A 151 -18.40 20.87 0.17
C SER A 151 -17.75 20.10 -0.97
N ALA A 152 -16.79 20.72 -1.67
CA ALA A 152 -16.02 20.09 -2.72
C ALA A 152 -15.16 18.92 -2.20
N LEU A 153 -14.51 19.08 -1.04
CA LEU A 153 -13.75 17.99 -0.41
C LEU A 153 -14.67 16.81 -0.08
N ALA A 154 -15.85 17.05 0.51
CA ALA A 154 -16.79 15.98 0.84
C ALA A 154 -17.25 15.20 -0.42
N GLN A 155 -17.45 15.89 -1.54
CA GLN A 155 -17.81 15.26 -2.82
C GLN A 155 -16.64 14.48 -3.44
N GLN A 156 -15.45 15.09 -3.51
CA GLN A 156 -14.29 14.51 -4.17
C GLN A 156 -13.62 13.41 -3.35
N ALA A 157 -13.72 13.45 -2.02
CA ALA A 157 -13.18 12.43 -1.14
C ALA A 157 -14.10 11.20 -1.01
N SER A 158 -15.32 11.23 -1.58
CA SER A 158 -16.28 10.13 -1.42
C SER A 158 -15.70 8.78 -1.87
N SER A 159 -16.00 7.71 -1.15
CA SER A 159 -15.53 6.36 -1.46
C SER A 159 -15.88 5.96 -2.90
N SER A 160 -17.07 6.34 -3.39
CA SER A 160 -17.47 6.14 -4.79
C SER A 160 -16.59 6.89 -5.80
N THR A 161 -16.20 8.13 -5.50
CA THR A 161 -15.35 8.94 -6.40
C THR A 161 -13.90 8.47 -6.35
N LEU A 162 -13.41 8.08 -5.17
CA LEU A 162 -12.10 7.46 -4.99
C LEU A 162 -11.98 6.15 -5.78
N LEU A 163 -13.00 5.29 -5.72
CA LEU A 163 -13.04 4.03 -6.47
C LEU A 163 -13.21 4.24 -7.99
N ALA A 164 -13.96 5.26 -8.40
CA ALA A 164 -14.22 5.52 -9.82
C ALA A 164 -13.08 6.27 -10.54
N GLN A 165 -12.34 7.15 -9.84
CA GLN A 165 -11.43 8.10 -10.47
C GLN A 165 -10.02 8.10 -9.86
N GLY A 166 -9.77 7.32 -8.81
CA GLY A 166 -8.45 7.24 -8.17
C GLY A 166 -7.91 8.63 -7.86
N GLY A 167 -6.74 8.96 -8.40
CA GLY A 167 -6.06 10.25 -8.19
C GLY A 167 -6.52 11.43 -8.98
N ASP A 168 -7.08 11.11 -10.14
CA ASP A 168 -7.59 12.10 -11.07
C ASP A 168 -8.88 12.73 -10.56
N ARG A 169 -9.43 12.21 -9.44
CA ARG A 169 -10.56 12.81 -8.72
C ARG A 169 -10.30 14.23 -8.24
N TRP A 170 -9.03 14.57 -7.99
CA TRP A 170 -8.63 15.89 -7.57
C TRP A 170 -8.60 16.80 -8.79
N THR A 171 -9.73 17.45 -9.07
CA THR A 171 -9.91 18.29 -10.25
C THR A 171 -9.23 19.66 -10.12
N GLY A 172 -8.68 19.97 -8.95
CA GLY A 172 -7.85 21.13 -8.71
C GLY A 172 -8.50 22.50 -8.96
N LEU A 173 -7.63 23.50 -8.89
CA LEU A 173 -7.93 24.84 -8.40
C LEU A 173 -8.71 25.78 -9.33
N GLU A 174 -8.73 25.52 -10.63
CA GLU A 174 -9.12 26.52 -11.64
C GLU A 174 -10.58 26.97 -11.50
N THR A 175 -11.46 26.09 -11.03
CA THR A 175 -12.90 26.39 -10.91
C THR A 175 -13.30 27.05 -9.59
N LEU A 176 -12.56 26.82 -8.49
CA LEU A 176 -12.95 27.28 -7.13
C LEU A 176 -12.22 28.54 -6.67
N ASN A 177 -10.96 28.73 -7.04
CA ASN A 177 -10.12 29.84 -6.53
C ASN A 177 -9.91 30.95 -7.56
N GLY A 178 -10.46 30.83 -8.77
CA GLY A 178 -10.45 31.89 -9.78
C GLY A 178 -9.06 32.29 -10.27
N GLY A 179 -8.09 31.37 -10.22
CA GLY A 179 -6.71 31.61 -10.69
C GLY A 179 -5.86 32.52 -9.80
N LEU A 180 -6.28 32.77 -8.55
CA LEU A 180 -5.54 33.62 -7.61
C LEU A 180 -4.16 33.04 -7.25
N SER A 181 -3.18 33.92 -7.14
CA SER A 181 -1.87 33.61 -6.59
C SER A 181 -1.95 33.37 -5.08
N GLU A 182 -0.99 32.63 -4.52
CA GLU A 182 -0.94 32.43 -3.06
C GLU A 182 -0.85 33.74 -2.28
N ALA A 183 -0.22 34.79 -2.85
CA ALA A 183 -0.11 36.09 -2.21
C ALA A 183 -1.48 36.76 -2.06
N GLU A 184 -2.30 36.70 -3.11
CA GLU A 184 -3.67 37.24 -3.09
C GLU A 184 -4.53 36.50 -2.08
N VAL A 185 -4.44 35.17 -2.03
CA VAL A 185 -5.18 34.35 -1.06
C VAL A 185 -4.76 34.66 0.37
N ARG A 186 -3.46 34.80 0.65
CA ARG A 186 -2.97 35.20 2.00
C ARG A 186 -3.52 36.56 2.43
N ASN A 187 -3.71 37.51 1.50
CA ASN A 187 -4.20 38.85 1.81
C ASN A 187 -5.69 38.90 2.19
N GLU A 188 -6.41 37.79 2.04
CA GLU A 188 -7.83 37.70 2.41
C GLU A 188 -8.08 37.57 3.91
N ILE A 189 -7.02 37.28 4.67
CA ILE A 189 -7.01 37.29 6.13
C ILE A 189 -5.98 38.33 6.57
N THR A 190 -6.43 39.38 7.25
CA THR A 190 -5.54 40.36 7.85
C THR A 190 -5.26 39.99 9.30
N SER A 191 -3.98 39.79 9.62
CA SER A 191 -3.53 39.31 10.92
C SER A 191 -3.12 40.46 11.84
N PRO A 192 -3.74 40.64 13.03
CA PRO A 192 -3.31 41.63 14.02
C PRO A 192 -1.98 41.22 14.68
N TYR A 193 -1.71 39.92 14.75
CA TYR A 193 -0.46 39.31 15.19
C TYR A 193 -0.29 37.97 14.45
N ARG A 194 0.86 37.32 14.62
CA ARG A 194 1.21 36.12 13.87
C ARG A 194 1.71 35.00 14.77
N ILE A 195 1.49 33.76 14.32
CA ILE A 195 2.14 32.58 14.89
C ILE A 195 3.65 32.71 14.67
N ASN A 196 4.43 32.78 15.75
CA ASN A 196 5.85 33.18 15.72
C ASN A 196 6.85 32.01 15.87
N VAL A 197 6.37 30.76 15.96
CA VAL A 197 7.24 29.58 15.89
C VAL A 197 7.63 29.28 14.43
N PRO A 198 8.74 28.58 14.15
CA PRO A 198 9.02 28.04 12.83
C PRO A 198 7.88 27.15 12.32
N THR A 199 7.46 27.38 11.07
CA THR A 199 6.36 26.64 10.45
C THR A 199 6.71 26.15 9.05
N VAL A 200 6.27 24.92 8.75
CA VAL A 200 6.28 24.35 7.41
C VAL A 200 4.83 24.07 7.02
N HIS A 201 4.42 24.52 5.84
CA HIS A 201 3.08 24.30 5.30
C HIS A 201 3.21 23.46 4.04
N ILE A 202 2.55 22.32 4.04
CA ILE A 202 2.55 21.34 2.96
C ILE A 202 1.11 21.23 2.49
N TYR A 203 0.87 21.43 1.20
CA TYR A 203 -0.46 21.33 0.60
C TYR A 203 -0.32 20.91 -0.86
N GLY A 204 -1.42 20.46 -1.47
CA GLY A 204 -1.44 20.13 -2.89
C GLY A 204 -2.23 21.15 -3.68
N SER A 205 -1.73 21.60 -4.84
CA SER A 205 -2.47 22.50 -5.75
C SER A 205 -3.77 21.91 -6.28
N LYS A 206 -3.98 20.59 -6.18
CA LYS A 206 -5.24 19.95 -6.55
C LYS A 206 -6.16 19.73 -5.34
N ASP A 207 -5.74 20.07 -4.12
CA ASP A 207 -6.55 19.93 -2.91
C ASP A 207 -7.69 20.96 -2.93
N PRO A 208 -8.98 20.56 -2.80
CA PRO A 208 -10.08 21.50 -2.63
C PRO A 208 -9.84 22.49 -1.49
N ARG A 209 -9.14 22.07 -0.43
CA ARG A 209 -8.79 22.86 0.75
C ARG A 209 -7.50 23.66 0.62
N TRP A 210 -6.87 23.71 -0.56
CA TRP A 210 -5.63 24.46 -0.79
C TRP A 210 -5.67 25.90 -0.24
N ALA A 211 -6.77 26.62 -0.48
CA ALA A 211 -6.92 28.01 -0.01
C ALA A 211 -6.85 28.10 1.53
N ALA A 212 -7.39 27.11 2.24
CA ALA A 212 -7.33 27.04 3.70
C ALA A 212 -5.88 26.83 4.19
N GLY A 213 -5.09 26.01 3.48
CA GLY A 213 -3.65 25.85 3.76
C GLY A 213 -2.86 27.12 3.48
N VAL A 214 -3.16 27.82 2.39
CA VAL A 214 -2.53 29.11 2.07
C VAL A 214 -2.91 30.20 3.09
N HIS A 215 -4.18 30.27 3.51
CA HIS A 215 -4.64 31.15 4.59
C HIS A 215 -3.93 30.88 5.91
N LEU A 216 -3.80 29.61 6.31
CA LEU A 216 -3.04 29.22 7.50
C LEU A 216 -1.57 29.63 7.40
N SER A 217 -0.96 29.44 6.23
CA SER A 217 0.39 29.96 5.99
C SER A 217 0.43 31.48 6.17
N GLY A 218 -0.62 32.19 5.73
CA GLY A 218 -0.79 33.64 5.80
C GLY A 218 -0.82 34.22 7.20
N ILE A 219 -1.20 33.46 8.23
CA ILE A 219 -1.22 33.91 9.64
C ILE A 219 0.06 33.58 10.42
N CYS A 220 1.04 32.92 9.79
CA CYS A 220 2.35 32.63 10.38
C CYS A 220 3.38 33.71 10.02
N GLU A 221 4.44 33.81 10.83
CA GLU A 221 5.57 34.74 10.64
C GLU A 221 6.32 34.46 9.32
N PRO A 222 6.31 35.38 8.34
CA PRO A 222 6.88 35.14 7.01
C PRO A 222 8.36 34.76 7.01
N THR A 223 9.15 35.32 7.93
CA THR A 223 10.59 35.03 8.02
C THR A 223 10.90 33.62 8.56
N LYS A 224 9.92 32.98 9.21
CA LYS A 224 10.04 31.64 9.83
C LYS A 224 9.17 30.60 9.13
N ARG A 225 8.55 30.95 8.01
CA ARG A 225 7.60 30.14 7.27
C ARG A 225 8.24 29.52 6.03
N ARG A 226 8.01 28.23 5.83
CA ARG A 226 8.27 27.52 4.58
C ARG A 226 6.96 26.96 4.03
N THR A 227 6.82 26.97 2.72
CA THR A 227 5.66 26.39 2.02
C THR A 227 6.15 25.40 0.97
N TYR A 228 5.42 24.31 0.78
CA TYR A 228 5.73 23.29 -0.21
C TYR A 228 4.42 22.79 -0.83
N ASP A 229 4.30 22.97 -2.15
CA ASP A 229 3.21 22.40 -2.93
C ASP A 229 3.65 21.05 -3.50
N HIS A 230 2.95 19.98 -3.14
CA HIS A 230 3.25 18.63 -3.64
C HIS A 230 2.49 18.25 -4.92
N GLY A 231 1.66 19.13 -5.49
CA GLY A 231 0.96 18.91 -6.75
C GLY A 231 -0.24 17.95 -6.71
N GLY A 232 -0.52 17.36 -5.54
CA GLY A 232 -1.61 16.39 -5.32
C GLY A 232 -2.87 17.03 -4.75
N GLY A 233 -3.77 16.20 -4.21
CA GLY A 233 -5.00 16.61 -3.55
C GLY A 233 -4.93 16.61 -2.02
N HIS A 234 -6.04 16.29 -1.36
CA HIS A 234 -6.14 16.27 0.11
C HIS A 234 -5.51 15.02 0.73
N GLU A 235 -4.21 14.83 0.53
CA GLU A 235 -3.45 13.70 1.05
C GLU A 235 -2.08 14.11 1.60
N ILE A 236 -1.45 13.19 2.33
CA ILE A 236 -0.06 13.34 2.76
C ILE A 236 0.84 13.02 1.56
N PRO A 237 1.81 13.89 1.20
CA PRO A 237 2.71 13.63 0.10
C PRO A 237 3.54 12.37 0.35
N ARG A 238 3.57 11.51 -0.66
CA ARG A 238 4.40 10.31 -0.73
C ARG A 238 5.47 10.55 -1.80
N THR A 239 6.63 9.93 -1.67
CA THR A 239 7.70 10.07 -2.67
C THR A 239 7.25 9.55 -4.03
N ASN A 240 7.14 10.47 -4.99
CA ASN A 240 7.55 10.24 -6.36
C ASN A 240 8.89 10.98 -6.55
N ALA A 241 9.87 10.35 -7.21
CA ALA A 241 10.98 11.09 -7.79
C ALA A 241 10.40 12.21 -8.72
N PRO A 242 11.10 13.34 -8.93
CA PRO A 242 10.54 14.42 -9.73
C PRO A 242 10.48 14.00 -11.20
N GLY A 243 9.27 13.70 -11.67
CA GLY A 243 8.92 13.40 -13.06
C GLY A 243 8.15 12.09 -13.22
N GLY A 244 6.89 12.17 -13.65
CA GLY A 244 6.13 11.01 -14.12
C GLY A 244 4.80 10.78 -13.40
N ASP A 245 3.73 11.30 -14.00
CA ASP A 245 2.37 10.77 -14.12
C ASP A 245 1.87 9.71 -13.11
N GLY A 246 0.95 10.19 -12.26
CA GLY A 246 -0.30 9.52 -11.91
C GLY A 246 -0.24 8.03 -11.57
N ASP A 247 0.14 7.71 -10.33
CA ASP A 247 -0.22 6.45 -9.71
C ASP A 247 -0.91 6.75 -8.37
N PHE A 248 -2.23 6.64 -8.37
CA PHE A 248 -3.02 6.61 -7.15
C PHE A 248 -3.32 5.16 -6.82
N ARG A 249 -2.53 4.61 -5.90
CA ARG A 249 -2.91 3.39 -5.19
C ARG A 249 -2.89 3.66 -3.69
N PRO A 250 -4.07 3.71 -3.05
CA PRO A 250 -4.18 3.96 -1.63
C PRO A 250 -3.66 2.80 -0.74
N THR A 251 -3.27 3.17 0.47
CA THR A 251 -2.38 2.45 1.39
C THR A 251 -3.07 1.36 2.23
N LEU A 252 -3.04 0.11 1.78
CA LEU A 252 -2.95 -1.04 2.70
C LEU A 252 -1.51 -1.30 3.18
N PHE A 253 -0.55 -0.56 2.63
CA PHE A 253 0.88 -0.83 2.78
C PHE A 253 1.42 -0.37 4.14
N ILE A 254 2.18 -1.27 4.79
CA ILE A 254 2.91 -1.18 6.08
C ILE A 254 2.15 -1.78 7.27
N MET A 255 1.59 -2.96 7.10
CA MET A 255 1.67 -3.98 8.15
C MET A 255 2.63 -5.05 7.66
N SER A 256 3.51 -5.54 8.53
CA SER A 256 4.32 -6.69 8.14
C SER A 256 3.48 -7.95 7.99
N TRP A 257 3.97 -8.95 7.28
CA TRP A 257 3.26 -10.22 7.19
C TRP A 257 3.01 -10.82 8.59
N ASP A 258 3.97 -10.70 9.51
CA ASP A 258 3.81 -11.13 10.90
C ASP A 258 2.72 -10.35 11.65
N GLU A 259 2.60 -9.04 11.40
CA GLU A 259 1.52 -8.22 11.94
C GLU A 259 0.16 -8.65 11.35
N MET A 260 0.12 -9.02 10.07
CA MET A 260 -1.07 -9.55 9.40
C MET A 260 -1.51 -10.90 10.01
N LEU A 261 -0.57 -11.81 10.25
CA LEU A 261 -0.84 -13.08 10.92
C LEU A 261 -1.36 -12.89 12.34
N LYS A 262 -0.77 -11.97 13.11
CA LYS A 262 -1.24 -11.63 14.46
C LYS A 262 -2.65 -11.05 14.46
N LEU A 263 -2.94 -10.16 13.51
CA LEU A 263 -4.27 -9.53 13.39
C LEU A 263 -5.35 -10.56 13.03
N THR A 264 -5.05 -11.43 12.07
CA THR A 264 -6.00 -12.39 11.53
C THR A 264 -6.08 -13.68 12.34
N ARG A 265 -5.07 -13.96 13.17
CA ARG A 265 -4.88 -15.23 13.88
C ARG A 265 -4.98 -16.42 12.92
N ALA A 266 -4.41 -16.28 11.72
CA ALA A 266 -4.52 -17.25 10.64
C ALA A 266 -4.03 -18.65 11.05
N GLU A 267 -2.90 -18.76 11.74
CA GLU A 267 -2.35 -20.03 12.20
C GLU A 267 -3.25 -20.75 13.22
N GLU A 268 -4.13 -20.01 13.91
CA GLU A 268 -5.08 -20.57 14.88
C GLU A 268 -6.45 -20.87 14.27
N SER A 269 -6.66 -20.47 13.02
CA SER A 269 -7.92 -20.58 12.30
C SER A 269 -8.30 -22.04 12.02
N LYS A 270 -9.57 -22.26 11.71
CA LYS A 270 -10.05 -23.59 11.31
C LYS A 270 -9.55 -23.94 9.91
N GLU A 271 -9.41 -22.93 9.05
CA GLU A 271 -8.85 -23.02 7.70
C GLU A 271 -7.43 -23.56 7.73
N PHE A 272 -6.56 -23.00 8.58
CA PHE A 272 -5.17 -23.46 8.69
C PHE A 272 -5.09 -24.93 9.10
N LYS A 273 -5.84 -25.32 10.14
CA LYS A 273 -5.92 -26.72 10.60
C LYS A 273 -6.51 -27.65 9.54
N LEU A 274 -7.46 -27.16 8.76
CA LEU A 274 -8.05 -27.92 7.66
C LEU A 274 -7.03 -28.16 6.55
N PHE A 275 -6.22 -27.15 6.21
CA PHE A 275 -5.13 -27.33 5.24
C PHE A 275 -4.00 -28.23 5.76
N GLU A 276 -3.68 -28.19 7.06
CA GLU A 276 -2.76 -29.16 7.67
C GLU A 276 -3.31 -30.59 7.53
N ALA A 277 -4.59 -30.80 7.86
CA ALA A 277 -5.25 -32.09 7.70
C ALA A 277 -5.26 -32.55 6.23
N LEU A 278 -5.48 -31.63 5.28
CA LEU A 278 -5.46 -31.93 3.85
C LEU A 278 -4.06 -32.40 3.41
N VAL A 279 -3.01 -31.68 3.83
CA VAL A 279 -1.62 -32.02 3.53
C VAL A 279 -1.22 -33.38 4.14
N ASN A 280 -1.77 -33.71 5.31
CA ASN A 280 -1.55 -35.00 5.97
C ASN A 280 -2.39 -36.15 5.39
N GLY A 281 -3.34 -35.85 4.49
CA GLY A 281 -4.24 -36.84 3.90
C GLY A 281 -5.39 -37.27 4.83
N ASP A 282 -5.67 -36.51 5.88
CA ASP A 282 -6.75 -36.77 6.83
C ASP A 282 -8.13 -36.35 6.30
N VAL A 283 -8.16 -35.42 5.33
CA VAL A 283 -9.36 -34.96 4.63
C VAL A 283 -9.13 -34.94 3.12
N THR A 284 -10.21 -35.03 2.33
CA THR A 284 -10.13 -34.97 0.88
C THR A 284 -10.13 -33.52 0.37
N VAL A 285 -9.66 -33.32 -0.86
CA VAL A 285 -9.72 -32.00 -1.54
C VAL A 285 -11.18 -31.55 -1.67
N GLU A 286 -12.07 -32.44 -2.11
CA GLU A 286 -13.50 -32.15 -2.27
C GLU A 286 -14.14 -31.69 -0.96
N ASP A 287 -13.92 -32.43 0.13
CA ASP A 287 -14.44 -32.06 1.45
C ASP A 287 -13.91 -30.70 1.92
N THR A 288 -12.63 -30.44 1.64
CA THR A 288 -11.98 -29.16 1.95
C THR A 288 -12.65 -28.01 1.19
N VAL A 289 -12.85 -28.16 -0.12
CA VAL A 289 -13.49 -27.14 -0.97
C VAL A 289 -14.91 -26.86 -0.49
N GLN A 290 -15.71 -27.89 -0.23
CA GLN A 290 -17.08 -27.71 0.27
C GLN A 290 -17.11 -27.00 1.61
N TRP A 291 -16.19 -27.37 2.52
CA TRP A 291 -16.10 -26.72 3.83
C TRP A 291 -15.71 -25.23 3.71
N ILE A 292 -14.75 -24.90 2.85
CA ILE A 292 -14.31 -23.51 2.61
C ILE A 292 -15.44 -22.69 2.01
N ILE A 293 -16.16 -23.22 1.01
CA ILE A 293 -17.31 -22.55 0.40
C ILE A 293 -18.37 -22.26 1.46
N ALA A 294 -18.80 -23.28 2.20
CA ALA A 294 -19.84 -23.14 3.22
C ALA A 294 -19.44 -22.13 4.31
N THR A 295 -18.22 -22.24 4.84
CA THR A 295 -17.72 -21.38 5.91
C THR A 295 -17.55 -19.93 5.46
N THR A 296 -17.06 -19.72 4.24
CA THR A 296 -16.89 -18.37 3.68
C THR A 296 -18.24 -17.69 3.47
N MET A 297 -19.22 -18.42 2.93
CA MET A 297 -20.56 -17.87 2.71
C MET A 297 -21.31 -17.59 4.02
N ASP A 298 -21.24 -18.50 5.00
CA ASP A 298 -21.80 -18.27 6.35
C ASP A 298 -21.16 -17.04 7.01
N ARG A 299 -19.84 -16.89 6.90
CA ARG A 299 -19.12 -15.70 7.39
C ARG A 299 -19.61 -14.41 6.72
N LEU A 300 -19.80 -14.42 5.40
CA LEU A 300 -20.28 -13.27 4.66
C LEU A 300 -21.69 -12.86 5.12
N GLU A 301 -22.60 -13.82 5.30
CA GLU A 301 -23.95 -13.56 5.80
C GLU A 301 -23.93 -12.97 7.22
N ASN A 302 -23.04 -13.50 8.08
CA ASN A 302 -22.89 -13.04 9.46
C ASN A 302 -22.32 -11.61 9.59
N TYR A 303 -21.60 -11.10 8.58
CA TYR A 303 -21.10 -9.72 8.60
C TYR A 303 -22.20 -8.67 8.44
N GLY A 304 -23.36 -9.02 7.87
CA GLY A 304 -24.46 -8.08 7.67
C GLY A 304 -24.14 -6.94 6.70
N PRO A 305 -24.89 -5.81 6.76
CA PRO A 305 -24.70 -4.68 5.85
C PRO A 305 -23.28 -4.08 5.96
N GLY A 306 -22.47 -4.22 4.91
CA GLY A 306 -21.07 -3.77 4.87
C GLY A 306 -20.03 -4.89 4.94
N GLY A 307 -20.45 -6.14 5.11
CA GLY A 307 -19.62 -7.31 4.86
C GLY A 307 -19.23 -7.42 3.38
N THR A 308 -17.97 -7.78 3.10
CA THR A 308 -17.51 -8.02 1.73
C THR A 308 -16.97 -9.43 1.61
N ILE A 309 -17.08 -9.99 0.41
CA ILE A 309 -16.64 -11.35 0.12
C ILE A 309 -15.12 -11.50 0.29
N GLU A 310 -14.34 -10.45 0.02
CA GLU A 310 -12.89 -10.43 0.23
C GLU A 310 -12.52 -10.50 1.71
N LYS A 311 -13.30 -9.87 2.60
CA LYS A 311 -13.13 -10.04 4.04
C LYS A 311 -13.54 -11.43 4.50
N ALA A 312 -14.49 -12.04 3.80
CA ALA A 312 -14.98 -13.36 4.16
C ALA A 312 -13.99 -14.45 3.73
N ASP A 313 -13.32 -14.30 2.58
CA ASP A 313 -12.38 -15.30 2.06
C ASP A 313 -10.90 -15.04 2.43
N ALA A 314 -10.57 -13.86 2.98
CA ALA A 314 -9.21 -13.47 3.34
C ALA A 314 -8.46 -14.52 4.16
N ILE A 315 -9.06 -15.03 5.25
CA ILE A 315 -8.39 -15.98 6.15
C ILE A 315 -7.99 -17.27 5.43
N THR A 316 -8.77 -17.71 4.44
CA THR A 316 -8.49 -18.91 3.64
C THR A 316 -7.17 -18.74 2.90
N PHE A 317 -7.02 -17.61 2.20
CA PHE A 317 -5.85 -17.36 1.36
C PHE A 317 -4.62 -16.97 2.18
N ILE A 318 -4.80 -16.29 3.32
CA ILE A 318 -3.70 -16.06 4.27
C ILE A 318 -3.24 -17.40 4.86
N ALA A 319 -4.15 -18.28 5.27
CA ALA A 319 -3.82 -19.56 5.88
C ALA A 319 -3.10 -20.50 4.91
N ILE A 320 -3.54 -20.62 3.66
CA ILE A 320 -2.87 -21.49 2.67
C ILE A 320 -1.48 -20.98 2.30
N LEU A 321 -1.29 -19.67 2.14
CA LEU A 321 0.01 -19.07 1.86
C LEU A 321 0.95 -19.19 3.06
N GLU A 322 0.43 -19.00 4.27
CA GLU A 322 1.19 -19.20 5.50
C GLU A 322 1.64 -20.65 5.65
N LEU A 323 0.72 -21.60 5.49
CA LEU A 323 1.03 -23.02 5.61
C LEU A 323 2.07 -23.44 4.57
N ALA A 324 1.94 -22.98 3.32
CA ALA A 324 2.91 -23.25 2.27
C ALA A 324 4.33 -22.80 2.66
N MET A 325 4.46 -21.67 3.36
CA MET A 325 5.75 -21.19 3.86
C MET A 325 6.31 -22.01 5.06
N GLN A 326 5.49 -22.83 5.72
CA GLN A 326 5.89 -23.63 6.88
C GLN A 326 6.23 -25.09 6.52
N ILE A 327 5.46 -25.72 5.63
CA ILE A 327 5.60 -27.15 5.31
C ILE A 327 6.77 -27.47 4.37
N ASP A 328 7.04 -28.76 4.14
CA ASP A 328 8.04 -29.20 3.16
C ASP A 328 7.53 -29.00 1.72
N THR A 329 8.44 -28.65 0.80
CA THR A 329 8.07 -28.32 -0.59
C THR A 329 7.56 -29.51 -1.40
N THR A 330 7.77 -30.74 -0.94
CA THR A 330 7.21 -31.96 -1.52
C THR A 330 5.73 -32.16 -1.18
N GLN A 331 5.20 -31.42 -0.19
CA GLN A 331 3.85 -31.58 0.33
C GLN A 331 2.83 -30.61 -0.28
N TYR A 332 3.21 -29.81 -1.27
CA TYR A 332 2.33 -28.78 -1.86
C TYR A 332 1.22 -29.34 -2.75
N GLY A 333 1.34 -30.57 -3.25
CA GLY A 333 0.39 -31.18 -4.19
C GLY A 333 -1.09 -31.01 -3.80
N PRO A 334 -1.50 -31.44 -2.58
CA PRO A 334 -2.88 -31.27 -2.12
C PRO A 334 -3.37 -29.82 -2.09
N LEU A 335 -2.50 -28.86 -1.76
CA LEU A 335 -2.86 -27.43 -1.73
C LEU A 335 -3.07 -26.88 -3.16
N VAL A 336 -2.26 -27.33 -4.13
CA VAL A 336 -2.42 -26.97 -5.54
C VAL A 336 -3.70 -27.57 -6.12
N GLU A 337 -3.98 -28.84 -5.81
CA GLU A 337 -5.23 -29.52 -6.21
C GLU A 337 -6.46 -28.82 -5.63
N PHE A 338 -6.41 -28.39 -4.37
CA PHE A 338 -7.46 -27.58 -3.74
C PHE A 338 -7.75 -26.28 -4.49
N LEU A 339 -6.72 -25.51 -4.88
CA LEU A 339 -6.92 -24.30 -5.69
C LEU A 339 -7.50 -24.63 -7.07
N GLY A 340 -7.06 -25.75 -7.65
CA GLY A 340 -7.54 -26.29 -8.93
C GLY A 340 -9.01 -26.71 -8.91
N GLU A 341 -9.50 -27.22 -7.78
CA GLU A 341 -10.90 -27.59 -7.60
C GLU A 341 -11.75 -26.38 -7.18
N LEU A 342 -11.26 -25.53 -6.26
CA LEU A 342 -11.97 -24.32 -5.81
C LEU A 342 -12.31 -23.38 -6.98
N LYS A 343 -11.41 -23.22 -7.95
CA LYS A 343 -11.65 -22.35 -9.13
C LYS A 343 -12.79 -22.81 -10.03
N LEU A 344 -13.30 -24.04 -9.86
CA LEU A 344 -14.47 -24.52 -10.61
C LEU A 344 -15.78 -23.93 -10.08
N TYR A 345 -15.75 -23.27 -8.92
CA TYR A 345 -16.91 -22.68 -8.26
C TYR A 345 -16.93 -21.15 -8.40
N ASN A 346 -18.12 -20.58 -8.21
CA ASN A 346 -18.31 -19.14 -8.04
C ASN A 346 -19.00 -18.89 -6.71
N ALA A 347 -18.58 -17.86 -5.97
CA ALA A 347 -19.37 -17.37 -4.85
C ALA A 347 -20.63 -16.68 -5.40
N VAL A 348 -21.78 -17.00 -4.82
CA VAL A 348 -23.08 -16.49 -5.27
C VAL A 348 -23.81 -15.89 -4.09
N ASP A 349 -24.30 -14.66 -4.24
CA ASP A 349 -25.10 -13.99 -3.22
C ASP A 349 -26.44 -14.74 -3.05
N SER A 350 -26.70 -15.22 -1.83
CA SER A 350 -27.87 -16.06 -1.53
C SER A 350 -29.21 -15.33 -1.71
N SER A 351 -29.21 -13.99 -1.63
CA SER A 351 -30.42 -13.16 -1.75
C SER A 351 -30.76 -12.77 -3.19
N THR A 352 -29.74 -12.54 -4.02
CA THR A 352 -29.90 -12.05 -5.40
C THR A 352 -29.63 -13.12 -6.45
N GLY A 353 -28.94 -14.21 -6.09
CA GLY A 353 -28.48 -15.23 -7.03
C GLY A 353 -27.37 -14.75 -7.98
N LEU A 354 -26.80 -13.56 -7.74
CA LEU A 354 -25.75 -13.00 -8.58
C LEU A 354 -24.37 -13.51 -8.15
N VAL A 355 -23.50 -13.73 -9.13
CA VAL A 355 -22.10 -14.07 -8.88
C VAL A 355 -21.41 -12.89 -8.20
N LEU A 356 -20.83 -13.18 -7.03
CA LEU A 356 -20.04 -12.23 -6.27
C LEU A 356 -18.70 -11.98 -6.96
N LYS A 357 -18.30 -10.71 -6.95
CA LYS A 357 -17.06 -10.25 -7.54
C LYS A 357 -16.26 -9.47 -6.51
N SER A 358 -14.94 -9.57 -6.60
CA SER A 358 -14.03 -8.73 -5.85
C SER A 358 -14.05 -7.28 -6.37
N GLN A 359 -13.44 -6.36 -5.63
CA GLN A 359 -13.31 -4.94 -5.97
C GLN A 359 -12.73 -4.66 -7.37
N ASP A 360 -11.85 -5.53 -7.86
CA ASP A 360 -11.26 -5.47 -9.21
C ASP A 360 -12.19 -6.00 -10.32
N GLY A 361 -13.39 -6.49 -9.95
CA GLY A 361 -14.38 -7.07 -10.85
C GLY A 361 -14.17 -8.55 -11.17
N SER A 362 -13.15 -9.19 -10.60
CA SER A 362 -12.86 -10.62 -10.76
C SER A 362 -13.89 -11.47 -10.03
N ARG A 363 -14.24 -12.63 -10.59
CA ARG A 363 -15.19 -13.55 -9.95
C ARG A 363 -14.53 -14.29 -8.81
N VAL A 364 -15.15 -14.26 -7.64
CA VAL A 364 -14.60 -14.93 -6.45
C VAL A 364 -14.57 -16.44 -6.68
N TRP A 365 -13.45 -17.05 -6.25
CA TRP A 365 -13.03 -18.42 -6.51
C TRP A 365 -12.68 -18.74 -7.96
N SER A 366 -13.56 -18.52 -8.94
CA SER A 366 -13.25 -18.87 -10.33
C SER A 366 -12.11 -18.07 -10.96
N HIS A 367 -11.80 -16.90 -10.41
CA HIS A 367 -10.61 -16.10 -10.76
C HIS A 367 -9.55 -16.03 -9.66
N LEU A 368 -9.78 -16.67 -8.50
CA LEU A 368 -8.92 -16.65 -7.31
C LEU A 368 -8.31 -15.26 -6.97
N PRO A 369 -9.08 -14.15 -6.99
CA PRO A 369 -8.52 -12.80 -6.84
C PRO A 369 -7.78 -12.60 -5.51
N SER A 370 -8.24 -13.25 -4.44
CA SER A 370 -7.63 -13.18 -3.12
C SER A 370 -6.28 -13.90 -3.06
N LEU A 371 -6.04 -14.96 -3.85
CA LEU A 371 -4.72 -15.60 -3.92
C LEU A 371 -3.68 -14.60 -4.44
N THR A 372 -3.96 -14.01 -5.61
CA THR A 372 -3.08 -13.03 -6.25
C THR A 372 -2.86 -11.81 -5.35
N PHE A 373 -3.93 -11.31 -4.72
CA PHE A 373 -3.85 -10.19 -3.80
C PHE A 373 -2.91 -10.49 -2.62
N TRP A 374 -3.14 -11.58 -1.88
CA TRP A 374 -2.33 -11.88 -0.69
C TRP A 374 -0.90 -12.29 -1.03
N ALA A 375 -0.69 -13.00 -2.14
CA ALA A 375 0.66 -13.29 -2.63
C ALA A 375 1.42 -11.98 -2.96
N HIS A 376 0.76 -11.01 -3.58
CA HIS A 376 1.33 -9.69 -3.86
C HIS A 376 1.61 -8.89 -2.57
N GLU A 377 0.72 -8.95 -1.57
CA GLU A 377 0.95 -8.30 -0.27
C GLU A 377 2.22 -8.84 0.40
N ILE A 378 2.41 -10.16 0.44
CA ILE A 378 3.66 -10.75 0.96
C ILE A 378 4.86 -10.29 0.13
N TRP A 379 4.70 -10.20 -1.19
CA TRP A 379 5.76 -9.77 -2.10
C TRP A 379 6.08 -8.28 -2.06
N THR A 380 5.29 -7.47 -1.36
CA THR A 380 5.55 -6.02 -1.21
C THR A 380 5.80 -5.62 0.24
N ASP A 381 5.67 -6.58 1.16
CA ASP A 381 5.98 -6.45 2.59
C ASP A 381 7.45 -6.08 2.86
N HIS A 382 7.71 -5.26 3.88
CA HIS A 382 9.05 -4.82 4.25
C HIS A 382 9.87 -5.91 4.98
N GLU A 383 9.23 -6.88 5.63
CA GLU A 383 9.92 -7.99 6.30
C GLU A 383 10.14 -9.20 5.38
N CYS A 384 9.18 -9.49 4.49
CA CYS A 384 9.29 -10.63 3.57
C CYS A 384 9.63 -10.27 2.10
N GLY A 385 9.43 -9.04 1.61
CA GLY A 385 9.28 -8.87 0.15
C GLY A 385 9.62 -7.53 -0.52
N ARG A 386 10.09 -6.47 0.15
CA ARG A 386 10.46 -5.24 -0.57
C ARG A 386 11.51 -5.63 -1.61
N MET A 387 11.29 -5.33 -2.89
CA MET A 387 12.26 -5.75 -3.93
C MET A 387 13.70 -5.31 -3.58
N THR A 388 13.87 -4.19 -2.89
CA THR A 388 15.16 -3.73 -2.33
C THR A 388 15.81 -4.68 -1.30
N HIS A 389 15.05 -5.54 -0.61
CA HIS A 389 15.53 -6.57 0.32
C HIS A 389 15.77 -7.94 -0.35
N LEU A 390 15.17 -8.23 -1.51
CA LEU A 390 15.39 -9.51 -2.22
C LEU A 390 16.84 -9.70 -2.67
N CYS A 391 17.54 -8.58 -2.84
CA CYS A 391 18.95 -8.54 -3.22
C CYS A 391 19.86 -8.06 -2.09
N ASP A 392 19.33 -8.04 -0.86
CA ASP A 392 20.11 -7.84 0.35
C ASP A 392 20.92 -9.12 0.64
N PRO A 393 22.26 -9.08 0.55
CA PRO A 393 23.08 -10.25 0.86
C PRO A 393 23.05 -10.62 2.35
N ASP A 394 22.55 -9.73 3.22
CA ASP A 394 22.50 -9.90 4.67
C ASP A 394 21.11 -10.37 5.16
N MET A 395 20.19 -10.76 4.26
CA MET A 395 18.89 -11.33 4.65
C MET A 395 19.07 -12.58 5.51
N GLU A 396 18.34 -12.66 6.63
CA GLU A 396 18.44 -13.78 7.56
C GLU A 396 18.06 -15.11 6.88
N PRO A 397 18.79 -16.22 7.12
CA PRO A 397 18.56 -17.49 6.43
C PRO A 397 17.13 -18.01 6.49
N ASP A 398 16.45 -17.85 7.63
CA ASP A 398 15.06 -18.27 7.79
C ASP A 398 14.10 -17.47 6.90
N GLN A 399 14.36 -16.17 6.72
CA GLN A 399 13.60 -15.33 5.79
C GLN A 399 13.85 -15.75 4.34
N GLN A 400 15.09 -16.09 3.97
CA GLN A 400 15.40 -16.60 2.63
C GLN A 400 14.69 -17.92 2.34
N ILE A 401 14.66 -18.84 3.31
CA ILE A 401 13.98 -20.13 3.18
C ILE A 401 12.48 -19.92 3.02
N ARG A 402 11.88 -19.08 3.87
CA ARG A 402 10.45 -18.76 3.84
C ARG A 402 10.05 -18.13 2.50
N TRP A 403 10.86 -17.19 2.03
CA TRP A 403 10.71 -16.54 0.72
C TRP A 403 10.80 -17.54 -0.44
N ALA A 404 11.79 -18.44 -0.42
CA ALA A 404 11.94 -19.48 -1.42
C ALA A 404 10.74 -20.44 -1.45
N LYS A 405 10.25 -20.86 -0.27
CA LYS A 405 9.08 -21.74 -0.15
C LYS A 405 7.82 -21.15 -0.76
N LEU A 406 7.55 -19.86 -0.55
CA LEU A 406 6.45 -19.14 -1.18
C LEU A 406 6.57 -19.17 -2.72
N ASN A 407 7.76 -18.84 -3.25
CA ASN A 407 7.97 -18.81 -4.70
C ASN A 407 7.88 -20.20 -5.33
N ILE A 408 8.36 -21.24 -4.66
CA ILE A 408 8.18 -22.64 -5.13
C ILE A 408 6.69 -22.98 -5.19
N PHE A 409 5.92 -22.61 -4.16
CA PHE A 409 4.48 -22.86 -4.13
C PHE A 409 3.77 -22.15 -5.29
N LEU A 410 3.96 -20.83 -5.44
CA LEU A 410 3.36 -20.05 -6.52
C LEU A 410 3.79 -20.54 -7.92
N ALA A 411 5.04 -20.99 -8.07
CA ALA A 411 5.52 -21.58 -9.31
C ALA A 411 4.82 -22.92 -9.62
N GLN A 412 4.60 -23.78 -8.63
CA GLN A 412 3.84 -25.02 -8.83
C GLN A 412 2.36 -24.74 -9.16
N VAL A 413 1.74 -23.78 -8.48
CA VAL A 413 0.36 -23.32 -8.78
C VAL A 413 0.28 -22.80 -10.23
N THR A 414 1.26 -22.00 -10.64
CA THR A 414 1.40 -21.48 -12.00
C THR A 414 1.59 -22.58 -13.05
N GLN A 415 2.41 -23.59 -12.75
CA GLN A 415 2.65 -24.71 -13.66
C GLN A 415 1.41 -25.59 -13.82
N ALA A 416 0.60 -25.72 -12.78
CA ALA A 416 -0.68 -26.44 -12.81
C ALA A 416 -1.82 -25.64 -13.49
N ALA A 417 -1.61 -24.36 -13.79
CA ALA A 417 -2.59 -23.54 -14.50
C ALA A 417 -2.85 -24.10 -15.89
N ASP A 418 -4.12 -24.31 -16.24
CA ASP A 418 -4.55 -24.76 -17.56
C ASP A 418 -4.81 -23.55 -18.47
N VAL A 419 -3.73 -23.00 -19.01
CA VAL A 419 -3.77 -21.83 -19.89
C VAL A 419 -3.73 -22.31 -21.33
N GLU A 420 -4.80 -22.04 -22.07
CA GLU A 420 -4.85 -22.27 -23.50
C GLU A 420 -4.60 -20.98 -24.28
N TYR A 421 -3.59 -21.01 -25.15
CA TYR A 421 -3.35 -19.94 -26.13
C TYR A 421 -4.22 -20.18 -27.37
N THR A 422 -5.41 -19.60 -27.37
CA THR A 422 -6.36 -19.78 -28.48
C THR A 422 -6.05 -18.91 -29.71
N SER A 423 -5.19 -17.90 -29.56
CA SER A 423 -4.71 -17.06 -30.65
C SER A 423 -3.37 -16.39 -30.32
N PRO A 424 -2.43 -16.25 -31.29
CA PRO A 424 -1.23 -15.42 -31.14
C PRO A 424 -1.51 -13.93 -30.91
N LEU A 425 -2.75 -13.49 -31.14
CA LEU A 425 -3.21 -12.11 -30.90
C LEU A 425 -3.94 -11.95 -29.57
N GLN A 426 -4.02 -13.00 -28.74
CA GLN A 426 -4.68 -12.92 -27.44
C GLN A 426 -3.87 -12.03 -26.49
N VAL A 427 -4.35 -10.81 -26.27
CA VAL A 427 -3.65 -9.78 -25.48
C VAL A 427 -3.83 -10.02 -23.97
N TRP A 428 -4.87 -10.75 -23.56
CA TRP A 428 -5.22 -10.96 -22.15
C TRP A 428 -5.48 -12.44 -21.87
N ILE A 429 -4.68 -12.99 -20.96
CA ILE A 429 -4.79 -14.35 -20.45
C ILE A 429 -4.87 -14.22 -18.93
N SER A 430 -6.04 -14.56 -18.39
CA SER A 430 -6.31 -14.60 -16.96
C SER A 430 -6.77 -16.01 -16.64
N ASN A 431 -5.83 -16.87 -16.27
CA ASN A 431 -6.13 -18.10 -15.56
C ASN A 431 -5.92 -17.84 -14.07
N ALA A 432 -6.88 -18.27 -13.26
CA ALA A 432 -6.91 -18.01 -11.83
C ALA A 432 -5.69 -18.52 -11.06
N MET A 433 -5.02 -19.56 -11.55
CA MET A 433 -3.84 -20.13 -10.90
C MET A 433 -2.52 -19.63 -11.50
N ASP A 434 -2.57 -18.78 -12.51
CA ASP A 434 -1.38 -18.39 -13.25
C ASP A 434 -0.75 -17.12 -12.68
N GLU A 435 0.18 -17.34 -11.76
CA GLU A 435 0.97 -16.31 -11.10
C GLU A 435 2.29 -16.04 -11.83
N SER A 436 2.41 -16.35 -13.13
CA SER A 436 3.65 -16.15 -13.89
C SER A 436 4.09 -14.69 -14.01
N HIS A 437 3.22 -13.73 -13.71
CA HIS A 437 3.61 -12.33 -13.54
C HIS A 437 4.61 -12.16 -12.38
N MET A 438 4.50 -13.00 -11.34
CA MET A 438 5.42 -13.02 -10.21
C MET A 438 6.81 -13.52 -10.65
N GLY A 439 6.84 -14.60 -11.45
CA GLY A 439 8.10 -15.07 -12.05
C GLY A 439 8.75 -13.99 -12.94
N LEU A 440 7.95 -13.24 -13.71
CA LEU A 440 8.43 -12.15 -14.56
C LEU A 440 9.10 -11.03 -13.76
N CYS A 441 8.45 -10.49 -12.72
CA CYS A 441 9.07 -9.39 -11.98
C CYS A 441 10.30 -9.86 -11.19
N GLY A 442 10.33 -11.11 -10.71
CA GLY A 442 11.53 -11.70 -10.12
C GLY A 442 12.72 -11.74 -11.09
N LEU A 443 12.52 -12.29 -12.29
CA LEU A 443 13.54 -12.35 -13.34
C LEU A 443 14.02 -10.96 -13.76
N ARG A 444 13.08 -10.02 -13.95
CA ARG A 444 13.40 -8.61 -14.22
C ARG A 444 14.28 -8.04 -13.12
N HIS A 445 13.89 -8.22 -11.87
CA HIS A 445 14.58 -7.59 -10.75
C HIS A 445 16.02 -8.08 -10.62
N VAL A 446 16.22 -9.40 -10.71
CA VAL A 446 17.55 -10.02 -10.59
C VAL A 446 18.46 -9.66 -11.76
N PHE A 447 17.95 -9.66 -12.99
CA PHE A 447 18.79 -9.60 -14.19
C PHE A 447 18.71 -8.29 -15.00
N GLU A 448 17.81 -7.36 -14.68
CA GLU A 448 17.60 -6.14 -15.48
C GLU A 448 17.76 -4.83 -14.69
N GLU A 449 17.81 -4.86 -13.36
CA GLU A 449 17.90 -3.64 -12.51
C GLU A 449 19.34 -3.27 -12.09
N GLY A 450 20.37 -3.84 -12.73
CA GLY A 450 21.76 -3.39 -12.54
C GLY A 450 22.47 -3.90 -11.28
N ILE A 451 21.99 -4.99 -10.67
CA ILE A 451 22.64 -5.58 -9.49
C ILE A 451 23.99 -6.20 -9.91
N PRO A 452 25.10 -5.93 -9.20
CA PRO A 452 26.39 -6.55 -9.51
C PRO A 452 26.34 -8.07 -9.41
N SER A 453 26.79 -8.79 -10.45
CA SER A 453 26.76 -10.27 -10.50
C SER A 453 27.39 -10.97 -9.30
N LYS A 454 28.49 -10.40 -8.76
CA LYS A 454 29.16 -10.89 -7.54
C LYS A 454 28.29 -10.87 -6.28
N GLN A 455 27.26 -10.03 -6.24
CA GLN A 455 26.31 -9.96 -5.12
C GLN A 455 25.11 -10.86 -5.34
N ILE A 456 24.71 -11.11 -6.60
CA ILE A 456 23.52 -11.90 -6.97
C ILE A 456 23.56 -13.33 -6.41
N ALA A 457 24.74 -13.97 -6.42
CA ALA A 457 24.92 -15.36 -5.96
C ALA A 457 24.53 -15.63 -4.49
N SER A 458 24.40 -14.58 -3.67
CA SER A 458 23.99 -14.69 -2.25
C SER A 458 22.60 -14.13 -1.99
N THR A 459 21.80 -13.86 -3.02
CA THR A 459 20.49 -13.20 -2.87
C THR A 459 19.33 -14.19 -2.86
N ALA A 460 18.33 -13.93 -2.00
CA ALA A 460 17.05 -14.65 -2.04
C ALA A 460 16.34 -14.50 -3.41
N GLY A 461 16.56 -13.37 -4.09
CA GLY A 461 16.11 -13.13 -5.45
C GLY A 461 16.61 -14.18 -6.44
N LEU A 462 17.92 -14.49 -6.45
CA LEU A 462 18.47 -15.51 -7.34
C LEU A 462 17.87 -16.90 -7.06
N LEU A 463 17.78 -17.29 -5.79
CA LEU A 463 17.19 -18.57 -5.40
C LEU A 463 15.76 -18.70 -5.93
N SER A 464 14.98 -17.62 -5.76
CA SER A 464 13.58 -17.57 -6.19
C SER A 464 13.42 -17.71 -7.69
N VAL A 465 14.22 -16.99 -8.49
CA VAL A 465 14.13 -17.10 -9.96
C VAL A 465 14.55 -18.47 -10.45
N CYS A 466 15.55 -19.10 -9.82
CA CYS A 466 15.91 -20.48 -10.13
C CYS A 466 14.74 -21.44 -9.85
N TYR A 467 14.04 -21.30 -8.72
CA TYR A 467 12.86 -22.11 -8.43
C TYR A 467 11.70 -21.86 -9.38
N TRP A 468 11.43 -20.61 -9.77
CA TRP A 468 10.45 -20.30 -10.82
C TRP A 468 10.77 -21.03 -12.13
N LEU A 469 12.04 -21.04 -12.54
CA LEU A 469 12.48 -21.72 -13.75
C LEU A 469 12.40 -23.24 -13.64
N ILE A 470 12.72 -23.80 -12.47
CA ILE A 470 12.66 -25.25 -12.23
C ILE A 470 11.21 -25.74 -12.17
N CYS A 471 10.37 -25.07 -11.38
CA CYS A 471 9.02 -25.51 -11.07
C CYS A 471 7.98 -25.08 -12.12
N ALA A 472 8.15 -23.92 -12.75
CA ALA A 472 7.23 -23.37 -13.75
C ALA A 472 7.86 -23.17 -15.15
N GLY A 473 9.01 -23.80 -15.41
CA GLY A 473 9.79 -23.57 -16.63
C GLY A 473 8.99 -23.80 -17.92
N ASP A 474 8.12 -24.81 -17.98
CA ASP A 474 7.30 -25.07 -19.16
C ASP A 474 6.29 -23.94 -19.40
N ARG A 475 5.61 -23.49 -18.34
CA ARG A 475 4.64 -22.38 -18.39
C ARG A 475 5.30 -21.05 -18.75
N LEU A 476 6.46 -20.75 -18.13
CA LEU A 476 7.22 -19.55 -18.46
C LEU A 476 7.74 -19.57 -19.89
N TRP A 477 8.14 -20.74 -20.39
CA TRP A 477 8.57 -20.88 -21.78
C TRP A 477 7.42 -20.72 -22.76
N GLU A 478 6.26 -21.31 -22.47
CA GLU A 478 5.06 -21.14 -23.27
C GLU A 478 4.63 -19.67 -23.34
N ASN A 479 4.76 -18.92 -22.24
CA ASN A 479 4.56 -17.48 -22.21
C ASN A 479 5.50 -16.74 -23.18
N VAL A 480 6.76 -17.15 -23.29
CA VAL A 480 7.74 -16.58 -24.23
C VAL A 480 7.37 -16.91 -25.67
N LEU A 481 7.03 -18.17 -25.97
CA LEU A 481 6.66 -18.61 -27.32
C LEU A 481 5.43 -17.86 -27.86
N ASN A 482 4.48 -17.56 -26.98
CA ASN A 482 3.26 -16.85 -27.34
C ASN A 482 3.34 -15.33 -27.12
N GLY A 483 4.50 -14.80 -26.72
CA GLY A 483 4.72 -13.37 -26.53
C GLY A 483 3.75 -12.76 -25.52
N ARG A 484 3.55 -13.42 -24.36
CA ARG A 484 2.59 -12.99 -23.35
C ARG A 484 2.93 -11.60 -22.82
N LYS A 485 1.91 -10.74 -22.79
CA LYS A 485 2.02 -9.34 -22.36
C LYS A 485 1.27 -9.12 -21.06
N TYR A 486 1.76 -8.16 -20.29
CA TYR A 486 1.13 -7.62 -19.11
C TYR A 486 0.85 -6.13 -19.31
N ASN A 487 0.25 -5.50 -18.30
CA ASN A 487 0.07 -4.05 -18.32
C ASN A 487 1.43 -3.32 -18.41
N LYS A 488 1.38 -2.01 -18.71
CA LYS A 488 2.58 -1.19 -18.94
C LYS A 488 3.53 -1.12 -17.73
N TYR A 489 3.09 -1.51 -16.54
CA TYR A 489 3.89 -1.49 -15.32
C TYR A 489 4.57 -2.83 -15.07
N ASP A 490 3.83 -3.94 -15.16
CA ASP A 490 4.34 -5.27 -14.81
C ASP A 490 5.22 -5.84 -15.92
N GLY A 491 4.84 -5.58 -17.18
CA GLY A 491 5.53 -6.08 -18.36
C GLY A 491 6.81 -5.33 -18.74
N ARG A 492 7.08 -4.17 -18.13
CA ARG A 492 8.15 -3.24 -18.54
C ARG A 492 9.56 -3.84 -18.40
N PRO A 493 10.54 -3.38 -19.20
CA PRO A 493 11.95 -3.73 -18.97
C PRO A 493 12.48 -3.11 -17.66
N GLY A 494 13.51 -3.73 -17.07
CA GLY A 494 14.28 -3.13 -15.98
C GLY A 494 15.22 -2.01 -16.45
N GLU A 495 15.85 -1.30 -15.51
CA GLU A 495 16.65 -0.09 -15.76
C GLU A 495 17.71 -0.25 -16.85
N MET A 496 18.46 -1.37 -16.84
CA MET A 496 19.52 -1.67 -17.80
C MET A 496 19.03 -1.75 -19.26
N TYR A 497 17.75 -2.06 -19.44
CA TYR A 497 17.12 -2.27 -20.73
C TYR A 497 15.92 -1.32 -20.94
N SER A 498 15.91 -0.18 -20.24
CA SER A 498 14.82 0.81 -20.27
C SER A 498 14.46 1.35 -21.66
N ASN A 499 15.37 1.23 -22.63
CA ASN A 499 15.15 1.58 -24.03
C ASN A 499 14.44 0.49 -24.86
N ARG A 500 14.26 -0.71 -24.33
CA ARG A 500 13.57 -1.83 -24.99
C ARG A 500 12.06 -1.65 -24.89
N GLY A 501 11.34 -2.01 -25.94
CA GLY A 501 9.88 -1.91 -26.01
C GLY A 501 9.12 -3.05 -25.34
N TRP A 502 9.76 -3.80 -24.45
CA TRP A 502 9.21 -5.05 -23.93
C TRP A 502 7.96 -4.85 -23.09
N LYS A 503 7.00 -5.78 -23.22
CA LYS A 503 5.72 -5.73 -22.49
C LYS A 503 5.38 -7.01 -21.72
N GLY A 504 6.34 -7.91 -21.53
CA GLY A 504 6.14 -9.15 -20.81
C GLY A 504 7.23 -10.17 -21.11
N PHE A 505 6.81 -11.40 -21.42
CA PHE A 505 7.69 -12.49 -21.82
C PHE A 505 8.05 -12.37 -23.31
N GLU A 506 9.33 -12.16 -23.59
CA GLU A 506 9.86 -12.02 -24.95
C GLU A 506 11.12 -12.84 -25.13
N ARG A 507 11.37 -13.30 -26.36
CA ARG A 507 12.49 -14.22 -26.62
C ARG A 507 13.86 -13.59 -26.32
N GLU A 508 14.07 -12.35 -26.74
CA GLU A 508 15.31 -11.62 -26.45
C GLU A 508 15.53 -11.47 -24.94
N ARG A 509 14.45 -11.21 -24.20
CA ARG A 509 14.46 -11.05 -22.75
C ARG A 509 14.80 -12.36 -22.03
N TRP A 510 14.25 -13.48 -22.52
CA TRP A 510 14.60 -14.81 -22.04
C TRP A 510 16.08 -15.12 -22.22
N ASP A 511 16.65 -14.84 -23.40
CA ASP A 511 18.07 -15.10 -23.67
C ASP A 511 18.98 -14.30 -22.72
N ILE A 512 18.57 -13.08 -22.34
CA ILE A 512 19.25 -12.26 -21.32
C ILE A 512 19.20 -12.91 -19.94
N TRP A 513 18.05 -13.41 -19.50
CA TRP A 513 17.94 -14.10 -18.21
C TRP A 513 18.77 -15.38 -18.15
N VAL A 514 18.80 -16.14 -19.24
CA VAL A 514 19.66 -17.34 -19.36
C VAL A 514 21.14 -16.95 -19.25
N GLN A 515 21.54 -15.87 -19.91
CA GLN A 515 22.91 -15.37 -19.81
C GLN A 515 23.23 -14.88 -18.39
N GLY A 516 22.30 -14.19 -17.74
CA GLY A 516 22.41 -13.75 -16.35
C GLY A 516 22.64 -14.90 -15.37
N LEU A 517 21.95 -16.04 -15.55
CA LEU A 517 22.18 -17.26 -14.75
C LEU A 517 23.59 -17.82 -14.93
N ARG A 518 24.09 -17.87 -16.17
CA ARG A 518 25.46 -18.34 -16.46
C ARG A 518 26.51 -17.43 -15.84
N GLU A 519 26.28 -16.12 -15.87
CA GLU A 519 27.15 -15.13 -15.24
C GLU A 519 27.13 -15.25 -13.72
N ALA A 520 25.95 -15.39 -13.11
CA ALA A 520 25.80 -15.64 -11.67
C ALA A 520 26.55 -16.92 -11.24
N LYS A 521 26.41 -18.01 -12.01
CA LYS A 521 27.15 -19.26 -11.80
C LYS A 521 28.67 -19.03 -11.82
N ALA A 522 29.17 -18.34 -12.84
CA ALA A 522 30.60 -18.08 -12.99
C ALA A 522 31.20 -17.21 -11.85
N THR A 523 30.36 -16.49 -11.11
CA THR A 523 30.76 -15.68 -9.96
C THR A 523 30.62 -16.36 -8.61
N CYS A 524 30.09 -17.59 -8.55
CA CYS A 524 30.00 -18.36 -7.31
C CYS A 524 31.40 -18.64 -6.74
N THR A 525 31.52 -18.56 -5.42
CA THR A 525 32.77 -18.75 -4.66
C THR A 525 32.71 -20.01 -3.82
N THR A 526 33.86 -20.44 -3.27
CA THR A 526 33.94 -21.60 -2.35
C THR A 526 32.95 -21.45 -1.19
N GLY A 527 32.09 -22.44 -0.97
CA GLY A 527 31.00 -22.39 0.01
C GLY A 527 29.61 -22.07 -0.55
N GLN A 528 29.47 -21.90 -1.88
CA GLN A 528 28.18 -21.67 -2.57
C GLN A 528 27.76 -22.85 -3.47
N GLU A 529 28.21 -24.06 -3.16
CA GLU A 529 27.99 -25.25 -4.01
C GLU A 529 26.50 -25.58 -4.22
N LEU A 530 25.66 -25.32 -3.20
CA LEU A 530 24.21 -25.50 -3.30
C LEU A 530 23.53 -24.49 -4.23
N VAL A 531 24.06 -23.26 -4.30
CA VAL A 531 23.56 -22.24 -5.23
C VAL A 531 23.96 -22.62 -6.65
N GLU A 532 25.19 -23.10 -6.84
CA GLU A 532 25.68 -23.57 -8.14
C GLU A 532 24.83 -24.74 -8.67
N ASP A 533 24.53 -25.76 -7.85
CA ASP A 533 23.63 -26.87 -8.20
C ASP A 533 22.23 -26.38 -8.58
N LEU A 534 21.69 -25.42 -7.82
CA LEU A 534 20.38 -24.86 -8.10
C LEU A 534 20.33 -24.13 -9.46
N ILE A 535 21.38 -23.37 -9.80
CA ILE A 535 21.50 -22.73 -11.11
C ILE A 535 21.60 -23.78 -12.21
N ASP A 536 22.38 -24.86 -12.01
CA ASP A 536 22.52 -25.94 -12.99
C ASP A 536 21.20 -26.65 -13.26
N ARG A 537 20.40 -26.90 -12.22
CA ARG A 537 19.06 -27.45 -12.36
C ARG A 537 18.13 -26.51 -13.13
N ALA A 538 18.20 -25.21 -12.87
CA ALA A 538 17.43 -24.21 -13.61
C ALA A 538 17.84 -24.16 -15.09
N LEU A 539 19.15 -24.12 -15.39
CA LEU A 539 19.67 -24.13 -16.75
C LEU A 539 19.30 -25.43 -17.50
N SER A 540 19.40 -26.58 -16.84
CA SER A 540 18.99 -27.86 -17.41
C SER A 540 17.50 -27.89 -17.74
N LYS A 541 16.64 -27.34 -16.86
CA LYS A 541 15.21 -27.21 -17.13
C LYS A 541 14.95 -26.30 -18.33
N ILE A 542 15.65 -25.16 -18.44
CA ILE A 542 15.57 -24.26 -19.60
C ILE A 542 15.96 -24.99 -20.89
N GLU A 543 17.08 -25.70 -20.91
CA GLU A 543 17.53 -26.46 -22.07
C GLU A 543 16.52 -27.52 -22.50
N CYS A 544 15.90 -28.20 -21.53
CA CYS A 544 14.84 -29.17 -21.78
C CYS A 544 13.61 -28.53 -22.46
N VAL A 545 13.06 -27.45 -21.90
CA VAL A 545 11.85 -26.81 -22.45
C VAL A 545 12.11 -26.16 -23.81
N MET A 546 13.32 -25.63 -24.03
CA MET A 546 13.72 -25.08 -25.34
C MET A 546 13.94 -26.18 -26.39
N SER A 547 14.45 -27.35 -26.00
CA SER A 547 14.68 -28.47 -26.93
C SER A 547 13.37 -29.14 -27.37
N ASN A 548 12.35 -29.15 -26.51
CA ASN A 548 11.02 -29.64 -26.85
C ASN A 548 10.35 -28.80 -27.95
N GLU A 549 10.67 -27.50 -28.05
CA GLU A 549 10.24 -26.63 -29.17
C GLU A 549 10.73 -27.16 -30.52
N ILE A 550 12.01 -27.54 -30.60
CA ILE A 550 12.66 -28.01 -31.85
C ILE A 550 12.05 -29.35 -32.32
N SER A 551 11.55 -30.17 -31.39
CA SER A 551 10.92 -31.47 -31.72
C SER A 551 9.44 -31.36 -32.11
N SER A 552 8.79 -30.23 -31.80
CA SER A 552 7.38 -29.95 -32.09
C SER A 552 7.13 -29.14 -33.38
N ARG A 553 8.21 -28.63 -34.01
CA ARG A 553 8.21 -28.00 -35.34
C ARG A 553 8.60 -29.03 -36.39
#